data_AF-A0A428N9M0-F1
#
_entry.id   AF-A0A428N9M0-F1
#
_cell.length_a   1.000
_cell.length_b   1.000
_cell.length_c   1.000
_cell.angle_alpha   90.00
_cell.angle_beta   90.00
_cell.angle_gamma   90.00
#
_symmetry.space_group_name_H-M   'P 1'
#
loop_
_entity.id
_entity.type
_entity.pdbx_description
1 polymer ?
#
loop_
_entity_poly.entity_id
_entity_poly.type
_entity_poly.pdbx_seq_one_letter_code
_entity_poly.pdbx_strand_id
1 'polypeptide(L)'
;MSNKKKIIGLILLAIFFISGFYSIFFVNQIAVLPLSECKPMFIFTPENVEYCSDIYTVDAFLLSFKYPTTYLCIISGLIIIISLFKNKWSLK
;
A
#
# COMPACT_ATOMS: atom_id res chain seq x y z
N MET A 1 -2.26 28.05 11.47
CA MET A 1 -1.55 27.10 10.56
C MET A 1 -1.47 27.73 9.16
N SER A 2 -0.29 28.09 8.67
CA SER A 2 -0.11 28.78 7.38
C SER A 2 -0.75 28.01 6.20
N ASN A 3 -1.42 28.70 5.28
CA ASN A 3 -2.09 28.11 4.10
C ASN A 3 -1.19 27.14 3.32
N LYS A 4 0.12 27.42 3.27
CA LYS A 4 1.12 26.54 2.62
C LYS A 4 1.17 25.13 3.23
N LYS A 5 1.07 25.01 4.55
CA LYS A 5 1.10 23.71 5.25
C LYS A 5 -0.15 22.88 4.97
N LYS A 6 -1.32 23.53 4.82
CA LYS A 6 -2.57 22.86 4.47
C LYS A 6 -2.53 22.29 3.05
N ILE A 7 -1.99 23.05 2.10
CA ILE A 7 -1.83 22.61 0.70
C ILE A 7 -0.89 21.41 0.61
N ILE A 8 0.27 21.46 1.27
CA ILE A 8 1.22 20.34 1.30
C ILE A 8 0.58 19.09 1.92
N GLY A 9 -0.16 19.25 3.01
CA GLY A 9 -0.89 18.14 3.64
C GLY A 9 -1.91 17.49 2.70
N LEU A 10 -2.66 18.31 1.94
CA LEU A 10 -3.64 17.81 0.97
C LEU A 10 -2.97 17.04 -0.18
N ILE A 11 -1.84 17.54 -0.69
CA ILE A 11 -1.07 16.87 -1.74
C ILE A 11 -0.53 15.51 -1.24
N LEU A 12 0.02 15.48 -0.03
CA LEU A 12 0.52 14.23 0.58
C LEU A 12 -0.62 13.22 0.79
N LEU A 13 -1.79 13.69 1.22
CA LEU A 13 -2.96 12.85 1.37
C LEU A 13 -3.45 12.29 0.03
N ALA A 14 -3.47 13.11 -1.03
CA ALA A 14 -3.81 12.66 -2.36
C ALA A 14 -2.81 11.61 -2.89
N ILE A 15 -1.50 11.85 -2.71
CA ILE A 15 -0.45 10.88 -3.06
C ILE A 15 -0.66 9.57 -2.29
N PHE A 16 -0.92 9.63 -0.99
CA PHE A 16 -1.19 8.46 -0.15
C PHE A 16 -2.34 7.62 -0.70
N PHE A 17 -3.49 8.25 -0.96
CA PHE A 17 -4.65 7.53 -1.48
C PHE A 17 -4.41 6.98 -2.89
N ILE A 18 -3.93 7.80 -3.82
CA ILE A 18 -3.72 7.36 -5.21
C ILE A 18 -2.73 6.19 -5.26
N SER A 19 -1.59 6.31 -4.56
CA SER A 19 -0.58 5.26 -4.54
C SER A 19 -1.04 4.00 -3.81
N GLY A 20 -1.81 4.15 -2.72
CA GLY A 20 -2.43 3.04 -2.01
C GLY A 20 -3.45 2.29 -2.86
N PHE A 21 -4.40 3.01 -3.47
CA PHE A 21 -5.41 2.42 -4.36
C PHE A 21 -4.76 1.73 -5.56
N TYR A 22 -3.75 2.36 -6.18
CA TYR A 22 -3.01 1.75 -7.28
C TYR A 22 -2.35 0.44 -6.84
N SER A 23 -1.67 0.43 -5.70
CA SER A 23 -0.99 -0.76 -5.20
C SER A 23 -1.97 -1.91 -4.89
N ILE A 24 -3.14 -1.61 -4.32
CA ILE A 24 -4.21 -2.60 -4.08
C ILE A 24 -4.78 -3.12 -5.40
N PHE A 25 -5.02 -2.25 -6.39
CA PHE A 25 -5.56 -2.65 -7.68
C PHE A 25 -4.63 -3.64 -8.40
N PHE A 26 -3.30 -3.42 -8.34
CA PHE A 26 -2.33 -4.33 -8.93
C PHE A 26 -2.26 -5.68 -8.22
N VAL A 27 -2.33 -5.68 -6.90
CA VAL A 27 -2.40 -6.94 -6.14
C VAL A 27 -3.67 -7.72 -6.51
N ASN A 28 -4.78 -7.04 -6.79
CA ASN A 28 -6.01 -7.69 -7.25
C ASN A 28 -5.90 -8.29 -8.67
N GLN A 29 -5.03 -7.75 -9.54
CA GLN A 29 -4.75 -8.36 -10.85
C GLN A 29 -4.05 -9.72 -10.72
N ILE A 30 -3.41 -10.00 -9.58
CA ILE A 30 -2.77 -11.31 -9.33
C ILE A 30 -3.80 -12.42 -9.20
N ALA A 31 -5.01 -12.10 -8.73
CA ALA A 31 -6.11 -13.06 -8.59
C ALA A 31 -6.59 -13.64 -9.93
N VAL A 32 -6.34 -12.94 -11.03
CA VAL A 32 -6.75 -13.35 -12.39
C VAL A 32 -5.59 -13.87 -13.25
N LEU A 33 -4.38 -13.93 -12.70
CA LEU A 33 -3.23 -14.53 -13.39
C LEU A 33 -3.39 -16.05 -13.50
N PRO A 34 -2.77 -16.69 -14.50
CA PRO A 34 -2.69 -18.13 -14.56
C PRO A 34 -1.85 -18.68 -13.40
N LEU A 35 -2.23 -19.88 -12.91
CA LEU A 35 -1.62 -20.51 -11.74
C LEU A 35 -0.10 -20.68 -11.86
N SER A 36 0.39 -20.95 -13.08
CA SER A 36 1.82 -21.10 -13.39
C SER A 36 2.65 -19.84 -13.11
N GLU A 37 2.01 -18.67 -13.15
CA GLU A 37 2.69 -17.37 -12.95
C GLU A 37 2.57 -16.88 -11.51
N CYS A 38 1.43 -17.09 -10.84
CA CYS A 38 1.23 -16.61 -9.47
C CYS A 38 1.86 -17.53 -8.42
N LYS A 39 1.82 -18.85 -8.64
CA LYS A 39 2.33 -19.86 -7.70
C LYS A 39 3.79 -19.65 -7.25
N PRO A 40 4.76 -19.32 -8.13
CA PRO A 40 6.13 -19.05 -7.70
C PRO A 40 6.29 -17.75 -6.89
N MET A 41 5.24 -16.92 -6.78
CA MET A 41 5.26 -15.69 -6.00
C MET A 41 4.78 -15.89 -4.57
N PHE A 42 4.22 -17.05 -4.24
CA PHE A 42 3.74 -17.38 -2.91
C PHE A 42 4.90 -17.72 -1.98
N ILE A 43 4.83 -17.21 -0.75
CA ILE A 43 5.83 -17.47 0.29
C ILE A 43 5.19 -18.30 1.40
N PHE A 44 3.97 -17.93 1.80
CA PHE A 44 3.21 -18.60 2.86
C PHE A 44 1.96 -19.33 2.34
N THR A 45 1.43 -18.92 1.20
CA THR A 45 0.25 -19.57 0.59
C THR A 45 0.63 -20.99 0.15
N PRO A 46 -0.16 -22.00 0.50
CA PRO A 46 0.19 -23.38 0.18
C PRO A 46 0.11 -23.65 -1.33
N GLU A 47 0.97 -24.54 -1.82
CA GLU A 47 1.13 -24.82 -3.25
C GLU A 47 -0.04 -25.57 -3.91
N ASN A 48 -1.01 -26.02 -3.12
CA ASN A 48 -2.17 -26.79 -3.55
C ASN A 48 -3.42 -25.92 -3.83
N VAL A 49 -3.29 -24.59 -3.86
CA VAL A 49 -4.40 -23.70 -4.22
C VAL A 49 -4.85 -23.93 -5.66
N GLU A 50 -6.16 -23.89 -5.89
CA GLU A 50 -6.76 -24.08 -7.21
C GLU A 50 -6.85 -22.76 -8.00
N TYR A 51 -6.85 -21.62 -7.30
CA TYR A 51 -6.95 -20.29 -7.91
C TYR A 51 -5.93 -19.31 -7.29
N CYS A 52 -5.41 -18.38 -8.10
CA CYS A 52 -4.54 -17.32 -7.60
C CYS A 52 -5.28 -16.33 -6.67
N SER A 53 -6.61 -16.30 -6.73
CA SER A 53 -7.45 -15.54 -5.79
C SER A 53 -7.34 -16.04 -4.35
N ASP A 54 -6.92 -17.28 -4.15
CA ASP A 54 -6.80 -17.91 -2.82
C ASP A 54 -5.47 -17.55 -2.12
N ILE A 55 -4.72 -16.61 -2.70
CA ILE A 55 -3.51 -16.08 -2.09
C ILE A 55 -3.79 -15.52 -0.69
N TYR A 56 -2.93 -15.86 0.27
CA TYR A 56 -3.03 -15.29 1.61
C TYR A 56 -2.79 -13.79 1.57
N THR A 57 -3.57 -13.04 2.35
CA THR A 57 -3.44 -11.58 2.45
C THR A 57 -2.03 -11.13 2.82
N VAL A 58 -1.29 -11.95 3.57
CA VAL A 58 0.11 -11.70 3.94
C VAL A 58 1.03 -11.75 2.71
N ASP A 59 0.87 -12.76 1.85
CA ASP A 59 1.63 -12.86 0.60
C ASP A 59 1.25 -11.71 -0.34
N ALA A 60 -0.04 -11.40 -0.45
CA ALA A 60 -0.54 -10.27 -1.23
C ALA A 60 0.04 -8.93 -0.76
N PHE A 61 0.16 -8.74 0.56
CA PHE A 61 0.80 -7.58 1.16
C PHE A 61 2.31 -7.55 0.85
N LEU A 62 3.02 -8.67 0.97
CA LEU A 62 4.45 -8.76 0.64
C LEU A 62 4.71 -8.50 -0.85
N LEU A 63 3.86 -9.03 -1.72
CA LEU A 63 3.86 -8.76 -3.15
C LEU A 63 3.71 -7.28 -3.47
N SER A 64 2.91 -6.55 -2.70
CA SER A 64 2.75 -5.11 -2.90
C SER A 64 4.10 -4.37 -2.78
N PHE A 65 5.04 -4.83 -1.96
CA PHE A 65 6.37 -4.21 -1.83
C PHE A 65 7.25 -4.35 -3.06
N LYS A 66 6.92 -5.23 -4.02
CA LYS A 66 7.64 -5.24 -5.31
C LYS A 66 7.37 -3.98 -6.14
N TYR A 67 6.32 -3.23 -5.82
CA TYR A 67 5.89 -2.08 -6.60
C TYR A 67 6.38 -0.75 -6.00
N PRO A 68 6.96 0.15 -6.81
CA PRO A 68 7.40 1.49 -6.36
C PRO A 68 6.29 2.31 -5.68
N THR A 69 5.03 2.13 -6.12
CA THR A 69 3.87 2.85 -5.60
C THR A 69 3.59 2.53 -4.13
N THR A 70 3.89 1.32 -3.68
CA THR A 70 3.74 0.92 -2.28
C THR A 70 4.67 1.73 -1.38
N TYR A 71 5.90 1.98 -1.82
CA TYR A 71 6.83 2.82 -1.08
C TYR A 71 6.37 4.29 -1.00
N LEU A 72 5.80 4.82 -2.10
CA LEU A 72 5.21 6.16 -2.08
C LEU A 72 4.03 6.25 -1.10
N CYS A 73 3.19 5.22 -1.04
CA CYS A 73 2.10 5.10 -0.07
C CYS A 73 2.65 5.11 1.36
N ILE A 74 3.64 4.26 1.66
CA ILE A 74 4.23 4.17 3.00
C ILE A 74 4.88 5.50 3.42
N ILE A 75 5.71 6.11 2.56
CA ILE A 75 6.40 7.36 2.88
C ILE A 75 5.41 8.49 3.11
N SER A 76 4.43 8.66 2.22
CA SER A 76 3.40 9.71 2.37
C SER A 76 2.57 9.49 3.63
N GLY A 77 2.19 8.24 3.94
CA GLY A 77 1.49 7.87 5.17
C GLY A 77 2.29 8.20 6.43
N LEU A 78 3.59 7.85 6.46
CA LEU A 78 4.48 8.17 7.57
C LEU A 78 4.59 9.68 7.81
N ILE A 79 4.73 10.48 6.74
CA ILE A 79 4.81 11.94 6.84
C ILE A 79 3.50 12.52 7.40
N ILE A 80 2.34 12.00 6.99
CA ILE A 80 1.03 12.40 7.51
C ILE A 80 0.93 12.08 9.01
N ILE A 81 1.27 10.85 9.41
CA ILE A 81 1.23 10.41 10.81
C ILE A 81 2.14 11.30 11.68
N ILE A 82 3.40 11.49 11.29
CA ILE A 82 4.35 12.34 12.02
C ILE A 82 3.83 13.77 12.16
N SER A 83 3.21 14.31 11.09
CA SER A 83 2.64 15.65 11.09
C SER A 83 1.47 15.78 12.07
N LEU A 84 0.60 14.77 12.14
CA LEU A 84 -0.51 14.70 13.10
C LEU A 84 -0.02 14.58 14.54
N PHE A 85 0.97 13.72 14.80
CA PHE A 85 1.57 13.57 16.12
C PHE A 85 2.25 14.84 16.62
N LYS A 86 3.02 15.53 15.76
CA LYS A 86 3.63 16.83 16.09
C LYS A 86 2.60 17.90 16.43
N ASN A 87 1.51 17.99 15.68
CA ASN A 87 0.43 18.93 15.98
C ASN A 87 -0.26 18.60 17.32
N LYS A 88 -0.44 17.31 17.64
CA LYS A 88 -1.07 16.88 18.90
C LYS A 88 -0.20 17.20 20.12
N TRP A 89 1.12 17.08 20.00
CA TRP A 89 2.07 17.42 21.07
C TRP A 89 2.27 18.93 21.28
N SER A 90 2.05 19.76 20.26
CA SER A 90 2.18 21.23 20.36
C SER A 90 0.97 21.93 21.01
N LEU A 91 -0.12 21.20 21.28
CA LEU A 91 -1.37 21.71 21.87
C LEU A 91 -1.53 21.33 23.35
N LYS A 92 -0.51 20.72 23.95
CA LYS A 92 -0.46 20.34 25.37
C LYS A 92 0.68 21.10 26.05
#